data_AF-A0A1Y4GQK2-F1
#
_entry.id   AF-A0A1Y4GQK2-F1
#
_cell.length_a   1.000
_cell.length_b   1.000
_cell.length_c   1.000
_cell.angle_alpha   90.00
_cell.angle_beta   90.00
_cell.angle_gamma   90.00
#
_symmetry.space_group_name_H-M   'P 1'
#
loop_
_entity.id
_entity.type
_entity.pdbx_description
1 polymer ?
#
loop_
_entity_poly.entity_id
_entity_poly.type
_entity_poly.pdbx_seq_one_letter_code
_entity_poly.pdbx_strand_id
1 'polypeptide(L)'
;MLVMKRLYKILITSLLLVGTSVAQAQEGLAIAPLFAGQYNHDKQAVVVLIKGDKLKEYHLSLFRSIAITDRPDDVALFEAAVRADSSKANNSETVKSGNNTIAGYYQLPPASPGGENRFILFRKLSPDDATLIYLEGHTQLDRLIKLFINKKQ
;
A
#
# COMPACT_ATOMS: atom_id res chain seq x y z
N MET A 1 -3.05 -18.26 12.19
CA MET A 1 -1.88 -18.66 11.36
C MET A 1 -2.22 -19.03 9.90
N LEU A 2 -3.47 -19.35 9.54
CA LEU A 2 -3.81 -19.81 8.18
C LEU A 2 -4.12 -18.67 7.18
N VAL A 3 -4.60 -17.51 7.61
CA VAL A 3 -5.01 -16.40 6.70
C VAL A 3 -3.87 -15.42 6.37
N MET A 4 -2.95 -15.17 7.30
CA MET A 4 -1.64 -14.56 6.98
C MET A 4 -0.87 -15.40 5.97
N LYS A 5 -0.93 -16.74 6.08
CA LYS A 5 -0.47 -17.65 5.02
C LYS A 5 -1.29 -17.56 3.74
N ARG A 6 -2.55 -17.10 3.74
CA ARG A 6 -3.37 -16.94 2.53
C ARG A 6 -3.08 -15.63 1.79
N LEU A 7 -2.85 -14.51 2.48
CA LEU A 7 -2.39 -13.27 1.87
C LEU A 7 -0.90 -13.31 1.51
N TYR A 8 -0.06 -13.91 2.34
CA TYR A 8 1.33 -14.24 1.98
C TYR A 8 1.37 -15.26 0.82
N LYS A 9 0.42 -16.20 0.74
CA LYS A 9 0.23 -17.01 -0.48
C LYS A 9 -0.31 -16.20 -1.65
N ILE A 10 -1.24 -15.25 -1.50
CA ILE A 10 -1.67 -14.39 -2.63
C ILE A 10 -0.49 -13.51 -3.12
N LEU A 11 0.36 -13.03 -2.21
CA LEU A 11 1.61 -12.30 -2.46
C LEU A 11 2.68 -13.18 -3.14
N ILE A 12 2.73 -14.49 -2.84
CA ILE A 12 3.67 -15.46 -3.44
C ILE A 12 3.13 -16.13 -4.71
N THR A 13 1.80 -16.22 -4.89
CA THR A 13 1.18 -17.05 -5.94
C THR A 13 0.54 -16.23 -7.08
N SER A 14 0.49 -14.90 -7.00
CA SER A 14 0.02 -14.08 -8.13
C SER A 14 1.17 -13.70 -9.08
N LEU A 15 1.51 -14.69 -9.91
CA LEU A 15 2.35 -14.58 -11.09
C LEU A 15 1.87 -13.45 -12.01
N LEU A 16 2.84 -12.63 -12.47
CA LEU A 16 2.85 -11.71 -13.61
C LEU A 16 1.48 -11.25 -14.16
N LEU A 17 1.20 -9.95 -14.04
CA LEU A 17 0.49 -9.25 -15.11
C LEU A 17 1.29 -7.99 -15.48
N VAL A 18 1.88 -8.03 -16.68
CA VAL A 18 2.66 -6.94 -17.28
C VAL A 18 1.75 -5.77 -17.63
N GLY A 19 2.33 -4.58 -17.54
CA GLY A 19 1.74 -3.25 -17.64
C GLY A 19 0.55 -3.06 -18.59
N THR A 20 -0.46 -2.40 -18.06
CA THR A 20 -1.22 -1.40 -18.82
C THR A 20 -1.23 -0.11 -18.01
N SER A 21 -0.90 0.98 -18.68
CA SER A 21 -0.81 2.34 -18.13
C SER A 21 -2.06 2.69 -17.33
N VAL A 22 -1.89 2.86 -16.02
CA VAL A 22 -2.86 3.56 -15.17
C VAL A 22 -2.73 5.04 -15.44
N ALA A 23 -3.47 5.54 -16.41
CA ALA A 23 -3.81 6.95 -16.40
C ALA A 23 -4.76 7.19 -15.20
N GLN A 24 -4.33 8.05 -14.26
CA GLN A 24 -5.10 8.75 -13.22
C GLN A 24 -5.32 8.14 -11.82
N ALA A 25 -4.92 6.90 -11.52
CA ALA A 25 -4.92 6.47 -10.12
C ALA A 25 -3.82 7.23 -9.33
N GLN A 26 -4.06 7.57 -8.05
CA GLN A 26 -3.09 8.25 -7.16
C GLN A 26 -2.75 9.71 -7.49
N GLU A 27 -3.50 10.37 -8.38
CA GLU A 27 -3.19 11.75 -8.78
C GLU A 27 -3.15 12.71 -7.58
N GLY A 28 -2.13 13.57 -7.55
CA GLY A 28 -1.88 14.53 -6.47
C GLY A 28 -1.20 13.98 -5.21
N LEU A 29 -0.74 12.72 -5.24
CA LEU A 29 0.01 12.07 -4.16
C LEU A 29 1.51 11.97 -4.48
N ALA A 30 2.35 12.25 -3.48
CA ALA A 30 3.80 12.10 -3.56
C ALA A 30 4.24 10.64 -3.75
N ILE A 31 3.43 9.66 -3.34
CA ILE A 31 3.70 8.23 -3.59
C ILE A 31 3.45 7.80 -5.05
N ALA A 32 2.72 8.58 -5.85
CA ALA A 32 2.31 8.17 -7.20
C ALA A 32 3.49 7.83 -8.13
N PRO A 33 4.58 8.62 -8.18
CA PRO A 33 5.74 8.30 -9.03
C PRO A 33 6.41 6.97 -8.69
N LEU A 34 6.35 6.51 -7.43
CA LEU A 34 6.93 5.23 -7.01
C LEU A 34 6.25 4.04 -7.71
N PHE A 35 4.99 4.19 -8.12
CA PHE A 35 4.22 3.19 -8.86
C PHE A 35 4.29 3.36 -10.40
N ALA A 36 5.16 4.24 -10.90
CA ALA A 36 5.30 4.51 -12.34
C ALA A 36 6.05 3.41 -13.13
N GLY A 37 6.48 2.34 -12.44
CA GLY A 37 7.02 1.13 -13.07
C GLY A 37 8.53 0.95 -12.97
N GLN A 38 9.25 1.83 -12.25
CA GLN A 38 10.69 1.70 -12.02
C GLN A 38 11.09 0.35 -11.38
N TYR A 39 10.18 -0.28 -10.64
CA TYR A 39 10.39 -1.55 -9.94
C TYR A 39 9.90 -2.80 -10.71
N ASN A 40 9.31 -2.65 -11.90
CA ASN A 40 8.58 -3.76 -12.56
C ASN A 40 9.48 -4.92 -13.02
N HIS A 41 10.77 -4.66 -13.29
CA HIS A 41 11.73 -5.67 -13.74
C HIS A 41 12.90 -5.81 -12.76
N ASP A 42 12.74 -5.29 -11.55
CA ASP A 42 13.76 -5.31 -10.53
C ASP A 42 13.67 -6.61 -9.73
N LYS A 43 14.77 -7.35 -9.64
CA LYS A 43 14.83 -8.61 -8.88
C LYS A 43 14.72 -8.40 -7.37
N GLN A 44 14.99 -7.19 -6.90
CA GLN A 44 14.85 -6.76 -5.52
C GLN A 44 13.48 -6.13 -5.21
N ALA A 45 12.54 -6.21 -6.16
CA ALA A 45 11.20 -5.68 -5.95
C ALA A 45 10.10 -6.66 -6.38
N VAL A 46 8.98 -6.61 -5.64
CA VAL A 46 7.75 -7.30 -6.00
C VAL A 46 6.66 -6.26 -6.16
N VAL A 47 6.12 -6.14 -7.37
CA VAL A 47 5.04 -5.20 -7.72
C VAL A 47 3.75 -5.97 -7.98
N VAL A 48 2.65 -5.56 -7.34
CA VAL A 48 1.33 -6.17 -7.52
C VAL A 48 0.32 -5.07 -7.86
N LEU A 49 -0.51 -5.34 -8.87
CA LEU A 49 -1.67 -4.54 -9.24
C LEU A 49 -2.90 -5.44 -9.36
N ILE A 50 -3.94 -5.13 -8.59
CA ILE A 50 -5.25 -5.79 -8.67
C ILE A 50 -6.30 -4.71 -8.86
N LYS A 51 -7.26 -4.97 -9.76
CA LYS A 51 -8.41 -4.10 -10.05
C LYS A 51 -9.68 -4.93 -10.18
N GLY A 52 -10.83 -4.26 -10.03
CA GLY A 52 -12.13 -4.79 -10.40
C GLY A 52 -12.67 -5.87 -9.44
N ASP A 53 -13.43 -6.82 -9.98
CA ASP A 53 -14.29 -7.73 -9.20
C ASP A 53 -13.57 -8.53 -8.10
N LYS A 54 -12.27 -8.80 -8.28
CA LYS A 54 -11.44 -9.50 -7.27
C LYS A 54 -11.36 -8.75 -5.93
N LEU A 55 -11.64 -7.46 -5.92
CA LEU A 55 -11.56 -6.60 -4.73
C LEU A 55 -12.93 -6.24 -4.15
N LYS A 56 -14.03 -6.61 -4.83
CA LYS A 56 -15.39 -6.23 -4.47
C LYS A 56 -15.80 -6.74 -3.08
N GLU A 57 -15.37 -7.95 -2.69
CA GLU A 57 -15.63 -8.53 -1.37
C GLU A 57 -15.00 -7.72 -0.22
N TYR A 58 -13.96 -6.93 -0.52
CA TYR A 58 -13.29 -6.04 0.42
C TYR A 58 -13.76 -4.58 0.30
N HIS A 59 -14.74 -4.30 -0.58
CA HIS A 59 -15.17 -2.94 -0.95
C HIS A 59 -14.00 -2.04 -1.42
N LEU A 60 -13.08 -2.66 -2.14
CA LEU A 60 -11.95 -2.01 -2.78
C LEU A 60 -12.14 -2.07 -4.30
N SER A 61 -11.65 -1.05 -5.00
CA SER A 61 -11.63 -0.97 -6.46
C SER A 61 -10.20 -1.17 -7.01
N LEU A 62 -9.20 -0.78 -6.22
CA LEU A 62 -7.79 -0.79 -6.56
C LEU A 62 -6.95 -1.28 -5.40
N PHE A 63 -5.99 -2.15 -5.72
CA PHE A 63 -4.89 -2.54 -4.84
C PHE A 63 -3.59 -2.43 -5.62
N ARG A 64 -2.63 -1.70 -5.08
CA ARG A 64 -1.26 -1.57 -5.59
C ARG A 64 -0.29 -1.81 -4.47
N SER A 65 0.73 -2.63 -4.68
CA SER A 65 1.81 -2.78 -3.72
C SER A 65 3.17 -2.84 -4.39
N ILE A 66 4.16 -2.30 -3.69
CA ILE A 66 5.58 -2.51 -3.97
C ILE A 66 6.22 -2.98 -2.67
N ALA A 67 6.85 -4.15 -2.69
CA ALA A 67 7.77 -4.59 -1.66
C ALA A 67 9.18 -4.53 -2.23
N ILE A 68 10.10 -3.89 -1.51
CA ILE A 68 11.52 -3.78 -1.86
C ILE A 68 12.38 -4.46 -0.80
N THR A 69 13.51 -5.02 -1.23
CA THR A 69 14.51 -5.66 -0.36
C THR A 69 15.92 -5.27 -0.77
N ASP A 70 16.83 -5.02 0.18
CA ASP A 70 18.23 -4.63 -0.10
C ASP A 70 18.34 -3.29 -0.87
N ARG A 71 17.49 -2.31 -0.52
CA ARG A 71 17.38 -1.01 -1.21
C ARG A 71 17.21 0.18 -0.25
N PRO A 72 18.24 0.52 0.56
CA PRO A 72 18.15 1.59 1.56
C PRO A 72 17.72 2.95 0.99
N ASP A 73 18.22 3.33 -0.18
CA ASP A 73 17.87 4.61 -0.81
C ASP A 73 16.38 4.67 -1.19
N ASP A 74 15.82 3.57 -1.72
CA ASP A 74 14.39 3.49 -2.04
C ASP A 74 13.51 3.44 -0.78
N VAL A 75 13.98 2.83 0.31
CA VAL A 75 13.30 2.91 1.60
C VAL A 75 13.18 4.37 2.05
N ALA A 76 14.24 5.16 1.94
CA ALA A 76 14.22 6.59 2.27
C ALA A 76 13.25 7.38 1.36
N LEU A 77 13.19 7.05 0.06
CA LEU A 77 12.23 7.64 -0.87
C LEU A 77 10.78 7.29 -0.49
N PHE A 78 10.50 6.04 -0.11
CA PHE A 78 9.18 5.62 0.35
C PHE A 78 8.78 6.38 1.60
N GLU A 79 9.66 6.47 2.60
CA GLU A 79 9.40 7.21 3.83
C GLU A 79 9.12 8.70 3.56
N ALA A 80 9.88 9.33 2.66
CA ALA A 80 9.69 10.73 2.29
C ALA A 80 8.32 10.97 1.64
N ALA A 81 7.95 10.14 0.68
CA ALA A 81 6.67 10.24 -0.02
C ALA A 81 5.47 9.97 0.93
N VAL A 82 5.56 8.92 1.76
CA VAL A 82 4.53 8.60 2.75
C VAL A 82 4.38 9.73 3.78
N ARG A 83 5.49 10.32 4.24
CA ARG A 83 5.44 11.46 5.16
C ARG A 83 4.73 12.66 4.54
N ALA A 84 5.03 12.98 3.28
CA ALA A 84 4.37 14.08 2.57
C ALA A 84 2.85 13.86 2.46
N ASP A 85 2.42 12.67 2.05
CA ASP A 85 1.00 12.40 1.86
C ASP A 85 0.23 12.18 3.17
N SER A 86 0.84 11.53 4.16
CA SER A 86 0.22 11.29 5.47
C SER A 86 -0.17 12.57 6.21
N SER A 87 0.50 13.70 5.95
CA SER A 87 0.12 15.01 6.51
C SER A 87 -1.30 15.47 6.12
N LYS A 88 -1.83 14.92 5.01
CA LYS A 88 -3.17 15.19 4.47
C LYS A 88 -4.21 14.15 4.94
N ALA A 89 -3.81 13.19 5.77
CA ALA A 89 -4.69 12.11 6.20
C ALA A 89 -5.77 12.63 7.15
N ASN A 90 -7.01 12.15 6.97
CA ASN A 90 -8.12 12.45 7.87
C ASN A 90 -8.31 11.38 8.96
N ASN A 91 -7.69 10.21 8.79
CA ASN A 91 -7.58 9.17 9.81
C ASN A 91 -6.24 8.45 9.65
N SER A 92 -5.62 8.04 10.76
CA SER A 92 -4.34 7.35 10.73
C SER A 92 -4.13 6.45 11.96
N GLU A 93 -3.42 5.35 11.76
CA GLU A 93 -2.91 4.50 12.82
C GLU A 93 -1.42 4.21 12.55
N THR A 94 -0.57 4.40 13.57
CA THR A 94 0.89 4.18 13.43
C THR A 94 1.38 3.18 14.45
N VAL A 95 2.28 2.30 14.04
CA VAL A 95 2.98 1.36 14.93
C VAL A 95 4.42 1.85 15.11
N LYS A 96 4.83 2.00 16.37
CA LYS A 96 6.18 2.44 16.73
C LYS A 96 6.99 1.30 17.35
N SER A 97 8.29 1.30 17.10
CA SER A 97 9.29 0.50 17.82
C SER A 97 10.33 1.45 18.41
N GLY A 98 10.33 1.57 19.74
CA GLY A 98 11.02 2.67 20.42
C GLY A 98 10.52 4.03 19.92
N ASN A 99 11.44 4.88 19.46
CA ASN A 99 11.11 6.21 18.94
C ASN A 99 10.81 6.22 17.43
N ASN A 100 10.96 5.08 16.73
CA ASN A 100 10.82 5.00 15.28
C ASN A 100 9.45 4.46 14.89
N THR A 101 8.76 5.13 13.96
CA THR A 101 7.55 4.59 13.32
C THR A 101 7.95 3.50 12.35
N ILE A 102 7.55 2.25 12.64
CA ILE A 102 7.85 1.08 11.79
C ILE A 102 6.72 0.75 10.82
N ALA A 103 5.50 1.21 11.10
CA ALA A 103 4.39 1.11 10.17
C ALA A 103 3.43 2.29 10.33
N GLY A 104 2.80 2.67 9.23
CA GLY A 104 1.79 3.72 9.18
C GLY A 104 0.66 3.32 8.24
N TYR A 105 -0.58 3.51 8.70
CA TYR A 105 -1.80 3.25 7.96
C TYR A 105 -2.57 4.56 7.91
N TYR A 106 -2.82 5.05 6.71
CA TYR A 106 -3.36 6.38 6.49
C TYR A 106 -4.57 6.30 5.58
N GLN A 107 -5.62 7.03 5.95
CA GLN A 107 -6.75 7.31 5.09
C GLN A 107 -6.69 8.77 4.66
N LEU A 108 -6.72 8.96 3.35
CA LEU A 108 -6.73 10.24 2.68
C LEU A 108 -8.15 10.53 2.19
N PRO A 109 -8.51 11.82 2.08
CA PRO A 109 -9.76 12.19 1.43
C PRO A 109 -9.78 11.66 -0.01
N PRO A 110 -10.96 11.42 -0.60
CA PRO A 110 -11.10 11.10 -2.01
C PRO A 110 -10.40 12.12 -2.93
N ALA A 111 -10.04 11.71 -4.15
CA ALA A 111 -9.46 12.62 -5.15
C ALA A 111 -10.47 13.67 -5.65
N SER A 112 -11.76 13.33 -5.63
CA SER A 112 -12.86 14.20 -6.00
C SER A 112 -14.04 14.05 -5.02
N PRO A 113 -14.90 15.07 -4.85
CA PRO A 113 -16.10 14.96 -4.02
C PRO A 113 -16.96 13.75 -4.41
N GLY A 114 -17.38 12.96 -3.42
CA GLY A 114 -18.16 11.74 -3.63
C GLY A 114 -17.37 10.54 -4.17
N GLY A 115 -16.06 10.68 -4.41
CA GLY A 115 -15.19 9.60 -4.85
C GLY A 115 -14.84 8.60 -3.75
N GLU A 116 -14.00 7.63 -4.11
CA GLU A 116 -13.52 6.60 -3.20
C GLU A 116 -12.48 7.13 -2.21
N ASN A 117 -12.47 6.55 -1.01
CA ASN A 117 -11.40 6.83 -0.06
C ASN A 117 -10.09 6.26 -0.58
N ARG A 118 -9.00 6.97 -0.30
CA ARG A 118 -7.65 6.58 -0.70
C ARG A 118 -6.88 6.16 0.55
N PHE A 119 -6.08 5.11 0.45
CA PHE A 119 -5.34 4.58 1.58
C PHE A 119 -3.87 4.37 1.25
N ILE A 120 -3.01 4.68 2.21
CA ILE A 120 -1.59 4.37 2.17
C ILE A 120 -1.28 3.48 3.37
N LEU A 121 -0.76 2.29 3.11
CA LEU A 121 -0.23 1.42 4.15
C LEU A 121 1.27 1.27 3.88
N PHE A 122 2.08 1.64 4.86
CA PHE A 122 3.53 1.57 4.79
C PHE A 122 4.06 0.75 5.95
N ARG A 123 5.04 -0.10 5.68
CA ARG A 123 5.77 -0.83 6.71
C ARG A 123 7.25 -0.90 6.35
N LYS A 124 8.08 -0.42 7.27
CA LYS A 124 9.51 -0.64 7.28
C LYS A 124 9.80 -1.97 7.97
N LEU A 125 10.50 -2.86 7.29
CA LEU A 125 10.89 -4.17 7.81
C LEU A 125 12.31 -4.13 8.38
N SER A 126 13.21 -3.42 7.69
CA SER A 126 14.59 -3.16 8.08
C SER A 126 15.02 -1.79 7.52
N PRO A 127 16.26 -1.32 7.75
CA PRO A 127 16.79 -0.15 7.04
C PRO A 127 16.74 -0.26 5.51
N ASP A 128 16.79 -1.49 4.98
CA ASP A 128 16.96 -1.77 3.55
C ASP A 128 15.69 -2.35 2.90
N ASP A 129 14.71 -2.77 3.70
CA ASP A 129 13.51 -3.45 3.25
C ASP A 129 12.24 -2.71 3.68
N ALA A 130 11.30 -2.53 2.74
CA ALA A 130 10.02 -1.90 3.02
C ALA A 130 8.89 -2.43 2.12
N THR A 131 7.66 -2.22 2.57
CA THR A 131 6.47 -2.43 1.76
C THR A 131 5.60 -1.18 1.76
N LEU A 132 5.23 -0.75 0.57
CA LEU A 132 4.29 0.35 0.32
C LEU A 132 3.07 -0.21 -0.41
N ILE A 133 1.89 0.09 0.11
CA ILE A 133 0.61 -0.32 -0.45
C ILE A 133 -0.27 0.91 -0.61
N TYR A 134 -0.92 0.99 -1.76
CA TYR A 134 -1.95 1.95 -2.06
C TYR A 134 -3.27 1.26 -2.39
N LEU A 135 -4.37 1.79 -1.85
CA LEU A 135 -5.70 1.25 -2.06
C LEU A 135 -6.68 2.38 -2.40
N GLU A 136 -7.71 2.05 -3.18
CA GLU A 136 -8.91 2.88 -3.35
C GLU A 136 -10.14 2.03 -3.07
N GLY A 137 -11.15 2.63 -2.42
CA GLY A 137 -12.44 1.96 -2.24
C GLY A 137 -13.45 2.69 -1.37
N HIS A 138 -14.70 2.24 -1.45
CA HIS A 138 -15.80 2.66 -0.56
C HIS A 138 -15.74 1.91 0.78
N THR A 139 -14.66 2.11 1.52
CA THR A 139 -14.41 1.51 2.84
C THR A 139 -13.77 2.54 3.78
N GLN A 140 -13.44 2.14 5.01
CA GLN A 140 -12.79 3.00 6.01
C GLN A 140 -11.55 2.31 6.57
N LEU A 141 -10.60 3.09 7.09
CA LEU A 141 -9.32 2.61 7.60
C LEU A 141 -9.50 1.50 8.65
N ASP A 142 -10.35 1.74 9.65
CA ASP A 142 -10.59 0.79 10.73
C ASP A 142 -11.10 -0.57 10.23
N ARG A 143 -11.87 -0.57 9.14
CA ARG A 143 -12.35 -1.80 8.50
C ARG A 143 -11.21 -2.50 7.78
N LEU A 144 -10.37 -1.77 7.05
CA LEU A 144 -9.19 -2.32 6.40
C LEU A 144 -8.22 -2.91 7.43
N ILE A 145 -7.93 -2.20 8.52
CA ILE A 145 -7.08 -2.70 9.60
C ILE A 145 -7.69 -3.96 10.21
N LYS A 146 -9.00 -4.03 10.44
CA LYS A 146 -9.66 -5.27 10.89
C LYS A 146 -9.55 -6.43 9.89
N LEU A 147 -9.66 -6.15 8.59
CA LEU A 147 -9.58 -7.19 7.55
C LEU A 147 -8.16 -7.70 7.33
N PHE A 148 -7.17 -6.80 7.34
CA PHE A 148 -5.80 -7.10 6.92
C PHE A 148 -4.81 -7.30 8.09
N ILE A 149 -5.07 -6.70 9.25
CA ILE A 149 -4.10 -6.61 10.36
C ILE A 149 -4.63 -7.31 11.62
N ASN A 150 -5.85 -6.99 12.04
CA ASN A 150 -6.44 -7.49 13.27
C ASN A 150 -7.17 -8.81 13.02
N LYS A 151 -6.46 -9.93 13.17
CA LYS A 151 -7.10 -11.14 13.67
C LYS A 151 -7.47 -10.88 15.14
N LYS A 152 -8.73 -10.53 15.42
CA LYS A 152 -9.26 -10.52 16.79
C LYS A 152 -9.29 -11.95 17.30
N GLN A 153 -8.48 -12.18 18.34
CA GLN A 153 -8.52 -13.29 19.31
C GLN A 153 -8.24 -14.72 18.77
#